data_AF-A0A1M7RSX9-F1
#
_entry.id   AF-A0A1M7RSX9-F1
#
_cell.length_a   1.000
_cell.length_b   1.000
_cell.length_c   1.000
_cell.angle_alpha   90.00
_cell.angle_beta   90.00
_cell.angle_gamma   90.00
#
_symmetry.space_group_name_H-M   'P 1'
#
loop_
_entity.id
_entity.type
_entity.pdbx_description
1 polymer ?
#
loop_
_entity_poly.entity_id
_entity_poly.type
_entity_poly.pdbx_seq_one_letter_code
_entity_poly.pdbx_strand_id
1 'polypeptide(L)'
;MQNYLKDITVIEPVDYLNLMGLVKRSWKVITGSGGLQKEAYFAKKQAVVLMNDTGCKELVDIRLNRLADKDELYKIVMCECKVKYHEEVSGTGDPAAIVGEILRSKF
;
A
#
# COMPACT_ATOMS: atom_id res chain seq x y z
N MET A 1 22.49 -11.70 14.71
CA MET A 1 21.48 -11.55 13.65
C MET A 1 20.27 -12.48 13.86
N GLN A 2 20.48 -13.77 14.15
CA GLN A 2 19.40 -14.74 14.38
C GLN A 2 18.39 -14.31 15.47
N ASN A 3 18.84 -13.67 16.56
CA ASN A 3 17.93 -13.19 17.62
C ASN A 3 16.95 -12.09 17.18
N TYR A 4 17.27 -11.32 16.13
CA TYR A 4 16.38 -10.25 15.64
C TYR A 4 15.23 -10.77 14.79
N LEU A 5 15.29 -12.04 14.35
CA LEU A 5 14.31 -12.65 13.45
C LEU A 5 13.37 -13.63 14.16
N LYS A 6 13.43 -13.74 15.49
CA LYS A 6 12.71 -14.75 16.27
C LYS A 6 11.21 -14.81 15.96
N ASP A 7 10.59 -13.65 15.70
CA ASP A 7 9.17 -13.51 15.40
C ASP A 7 8.92 -12.99 13.97
N ILE A 8 9.91 -13.17 13.08
CA ILE A 8 9.85 -12.74 11.68
C ILE A 8 9.94 -13.97 10.79
N THR A 9 8.87 -14.24 10.05
CA THR A 9 8.89 -15.24 8.98
C THR A 9 9.45 -14.61 7.71
N VAL A 10 10.68 -14.97 7.36
CA VAL A 10 11.29 -14.59 6.08
C VAL A 10 10.92 -15.62 5.03
N ILE A 11 10.41 -15.17 3.89
CA ILE A 11 10.02 -16.01 2.76
C ILE A 11 10.76 -15.57 1.50
N GLU A 12 10.91 -16.49 0.55
CA GLU A 12 11.34 -16.13 -0.80
C GLU A 12 10.30 -15.24 -1.49
N PRO A 13 10.71 -14.41 -2.48
CA PRO A 13 9.77 -13.65 -3.30
C PRO A 13 8.69 -14.57 -3.90
N VAL A 14 7.44 -14.13 -3.81
CA VAL A 14 6.27 -14.87 -4.30
C VAL A 14 5.69 -14.21 -5.53
N ASP A 15 4.91 -14.95 -6.31
CA ASP A 15 4.12 -14.39 -7.38
C ASP A 15 3.04 -13.41 -6.87
N TYR A 16 2.45 -12.67 -7.80
CA TYR A 16 1.48 -11.63 -7.52
C TYR A 16 0.25 -12.13 -6.74
N LEU A 17 -0.29 -13.31 -7.09
CA LEU A 17 -1.51 -13.80 -6.45
C LEU A 17 -1.24 -14.19 -5.00
N ASN A 18 -0.10 -14.83 -4.75
CA ASN A 18 0.36 -15.16 -3.42
C ASN A 18 0.65 -13.90 -2.59
N LEU A 19 1.32 -12.89 -3.16
CA LEU A 19 1.55 -11.60 -2.51
C LEU A 19 0.22 -10.95 -2.09
N MET A 20 -0.75 -10.88 -3.01
CA MET A 20 -2.06 -10.28 -2.71
C MET A 20 -2.86 -11.07 -1.68
N GLY A 21 -2.70 -12.40 -1.63
CA GLY A 21 -3.26 -13.24 -0.57
C GLY A 21 -2.74 -12.86 0.82
N LEU A 22 -1.42 -12.64 0.95
CA LEU A 22 -0.79 -12.17 2.19
C LEU A 22 -1.27 -10.77 2.57
N VAL A 23 -1.30 -9.84 1.62
CA VAL A 23 -1.76 -8.46 1.84
C VAL A 23 -3.21 -8.44 2.33
N LYS A 24 -4.12 -9.16 1.68
CA LYS A 24 -5.54 -9.19 2.07
C LYS A 24 -5.76 -9.75 3.49
N ARG A 25 -4.88 -10.65 3.95
CA ARG A 25 -4.96 -11.27 5.28
C ARG A 25 -4.13 -10.56 6.35
N SER A 26 -3.30 -9.59 5.97
CA SER A 26 -2.49 -8.83 6.93
C SER A 26 -3.33 -7.85 7.75
N TRP A 27 -2.79 -7.42 8.89
CA TRP A 27 -3.34 -6.31 9.66
C TRP A 27 -2.95 -4.96 9.06
N LYS A 28 -1.65 -4.81 8.74
CA LYS A 28 -1.05 -3.65 8.06
C LYS A 28 0.03 -4.11 7.09
N VAL A 29 0.43 -3.23 6.18
CA VAL A 29 1.54 -3.45 5.26
C VAL A 29 2.65 -2.46 5.59
N ILE A 30 3.89 -2.91 5.77
CA ILE A 30 5.06 -2.02 5.89
C ILE A 30 5.84 -2.14 4.58
N THR A 31 6.06 -1.03 3.86
CA THR A 31 6.64 -1.10 2.51
C THR A 31 7.38 0.17 2.08
N GLY A 32 8.36 0.02 1.18
CA GLY A 32 8.94 1.11 0.38
C GLY A 32 8.52 1.06 -1.09
N SER A 33 7.58 0.17 -1.47
CA SER A 33 7.11 0.01 -2.84
C SER A 33 5.94 0.93 -3.13
N GLY A 34 6.03 1.74 -4.20
CA GLY A 34 4.95 2.62 -4.65
C GLY A 34 3.73 1.86 -5.20
N GLY A 35 3.96 0.74 -5.91
CA GLY A 35 2.87 -0.10 -6.41
C GLY A 35 2.10 -0.76 -5.26
N LEU A 36 2.83 -1.33 -4.30
CA LEU A 36 2.24 -2.03 -3.16
C LEU A 36 1.46 -1.09 -2.23
N GLN A 37 1.80 0.20 -2.19
CA GLN A 37 1.00 1.22 -1.51
C GLN A 37 -0.43 1.30 -2.07
N LYS A 38 -0.59 1.31 -3.40
CA LYS A 38 -1.92 1.34 -4.04
C LYS A 38 -2.63 -0.01 -3.89
N GLU A 39 -1.91 -1.11 -4.03
CA GLU A 39 -2.47 -2.45 -3.84
C GLU A 39 -2.98 -2.68 -2.42
N ALA A 40 -2.26 -2.19 -1.40
CA ALA A 40 -2.71 -2.19 -0.02
C ALA A 40 -3.98 -1.36 0.17
N TYR A 41 -4.05 -0.18 -0.45
CA TYR A 41 -5.27 0.63 -0.49
C TYR A 41 -6.45 -0.16 -1.07
N PHE A 42 -6.32 -0.78 -2.24
CA PHE A 42 -7.39 -1.58 -2.84
C PHE A 42 -7.78 -2.80 -1.99
N ALA A 43 -6.81 -3.38 -1.26
CA ALA A 43 -7.05 -4.45 -0.29
C ALA A 43 -7.63 -3.96 1.04
N LYS A 44 -7.93 -2.66 1.19
CA LYS A 44 -8.43 -2.00 2.40
C LYS A 44 -7.49 -2.19 3.59
N LYS A 45 -6.18 -2.12 3.35
CA LYS A 45 -5.12 -2.21 4.36
C LYS A 45 -4.39 -0.88 4.48
N GLN A 46 -4.09 -0.49 5.71
CA GLN A 46 -3.21 0.65 5.94
C GLN A 46 -1.78 0.26 5.58
N ALA A 47 -1.11 1.12 4.79
CA ALA A 47 0.31 1.00 4.52
C ALA A 47 1.12 1.96 5.40
N VAL A 48 2.21 1.45 6.00
CA VAL A 48 3.24 2.23 6.67
C VAL A 48 4.45 2.27 5.74
N VAL A 49 4.83 3.48 5.33
CA VAL A 49 5.72 3.70 4.20
C VAL A 49 7.09 4.14 4.71
N LEU A 50 8.11 3.32 4.42
CA LEU A 50 9.50 3.57 4.83
C LEU A 50 10.23 4.41 3.77
N MET A 51 9.73 5.62 3.52
CA MET A 51 10.27 6.56 2.54
C MET A 51 10.08 8.01 3.03
N ASN A 52 10.95 8.92 2.58
CA ASN A 52 10.84 10.35 2.92
C ASN A 52 9.73 11.06 2.13
N ASP A 53 9.40 10.58 0.94
CA ASP A 53 8.28 11.06 0.11
C ASP A 53 7.68 9.88 -0.68
N THR A 54 6.47 10.05 -1.19
CA THR A 54 5.76 9.06 -2.01
C THR A 54 5.02 9.71 -3.17
N GLY A 55 4.92 9.00 -4.29
CA GLY A 55 4.06 9.38 -5.40
C GLY A 55 2.56 9.16 -5.14
N CYS A 56 2.20 8.48 -4.04
CA CYS A 56 0.82 8.24 -3.62
C CYS A 56 0.39 9.21 -2.50
N LYS A 57 0.63 10.51 -2.69
CA LYS A 57 0.38 11.55 -1.67
C LYS A 57 -1.08 11.58 -1.24
N GLU A 58 -1.98 11.34 -2.18
CA GLU A 58 -3.42 11.25 -1.97
C GLU A 58 -3.80 10.23 -0.90
N LEU A 59 -3.06 9.11 -0.81
CA LEU A 59 -3.29 8.07 0.19
C LEU A 59 -2.75 8.46 1.57
N VAL A 60 -1.69 9.28 1.60
CA VAL A 60 -1.13 9.84 2.85
C VAL A 60 -2.09 10.87 3.43
N ASP A 61 -2.65 11.75 2.60
CA ASP A 61 -3.55 12.82 3.02
C ASP A 61 -4.80 12.28 3.73
N ILE A 62 -5.33 11.14 3.27
CA ILE A 62 -6.47 10.45 3.88
C ILE A 62 -6.07 9.41 4.94
N ARG A 63 -4.78 9.32 5.30
CA ARG A 63 -4.21 8.43 6.32
C ARG A 63 -4.32 6.92 6.04
N LEU A 64 -4.65 6.53 4.80
CA LEU A 64 -4.59 5.12 4.35
C LEU A 64 -3.13 4.68 4.13
N ASN A 65 -2.26 5.62 3.78
CA ASN A 65 -0.82 5.49 3.93
C ASN A 65 -0.33 6.39 5.07
N ARG A 66 0.74 5.98 5.74
CA ARG A 66 1.49 6.84 6.68
C ARG A 66 2.97 6.71 6.41
N LEU A 67 3.64 7.82 6.15
CA LEU A 67 5.10 7.86 6.15
C LEU A 67 5.59 7.59 7.58
N ALA A 68 6.65 6.80 7.71
CA ALA A 68 7.29 6.51 8.99
C ALA A 68 8.80 6.61 8.84
N ASP A 69 9.43 7.34 9.75
CA ASP A 69 10.87 7.25 9.98
C ASP A 69 11.20 6.07 10.91
N LYS A 70 12.49 5.88 11.19
CA LYS A 70 12.97 4.77 12.02
C LYS A 70 12.49 4.88 13.47
N ASP A 71 12.35 6.08 13.99
CA ASP A 71 12.10 6.33 15.41
C ASP A 71 10.60 6.24 15.73
N GLU A 72 9.74 6.55 14.77
CA GLU A 72 8.29 6.51 14.91
C GLU A 72 7.64 5.23 14.38
N LEU A 73 8.38 4.38 13.67
CA LEU A 73 7.85 3.17 13.02
C LEU A 73 6.98 2.33 13.95
N TYR A 74 7.50 1.98 15.13
CA TYR A 74 6.78 1.15 16.08
C TYR A 74 5.45 1.79 16.52
N LYS A 75 5.50 3.08 16.86
CA LYS A 75 4.32 3.86 17.28
C LYS A 75 3.27 3.93 16.18
N ILE A 76 3.68 4.18 14.94
CA ILE A 76 2.77 4.27 13.78
C ILE A 76 2.14 2.91 13.46
N VAL A 77 2.94 1.84 13.48
CA VAL A 77 2.45 0.48 13.25
C VAL A 77 1.46 0.08 14.33
N MET A 78 1.77 0.28 15.60
CA MET A 78 0.94 -0.16 16.73
C MET A 78 -0.27 0.74 16.98
N CYS A 79 -0.28 1.98 16.47
CA CYS A 79 -1.42 2.86 16.63
C CYS A 79 -2.65 2.32 15.90
N GLU A 80 -3.75 2.13 16.63
CA GLU A 80 -5.06 1.89 16.03
C GLU A 80 -5.59 3.18 15.40
N CYS A 81 -5.41 3.29 14.08
CA CYS A 81 -6.09 4.31 13.31
C CYS A 81 -7.35 3.66 12.71
N LYS A 82 -8.53 4.05 13.21
CA LYS A 82 -9.78 3.84 12.47
C LYS A 82 -9.74 4.75 11.25
N VAL A 83 -9.18 4.25 10.16
CA VAL A 83 -9.17 4.96 8.88
C VAL A 83 -10.43 4.58 8.13
N LYS A 84 -11.21 5.57 7.73
CA LYS A 84 -12.34 5.33 6.84
C LYS A 84 -11.77 5.03 5.46
N TYR A 85 -12.21 3.92 4.88
CA TYR A 85 -11.92 3.64 3.49
C TYR A 85 -12.68 4.63 2.61
N HIS A 86 -11.99 5.22 1.65
CA HIS A 86 -12.56 6.14 0.67
C HIS A 86 -12.38 5.48 -0.69
N GLU A 87 -13.46 5.19 -1.41
CA GLU A 87 -13.40 4.44 -2.68
C GLU A 87 -12.82 5.26 -3.85
N GLU A 88 -13.00 6.57 -3.84
CA GLU A 88 -12.79 7.43 -5.01
C GLU A 88 -11.36 7.97 -5.17
N VAL A 89 -10.46 7.67 -4.24
CA VAL A 89 -9.18 8.41 -4.14
C VAL A 89 -8.19 7.99 -5.23
N SER A 90 -8.19 6.72 -5.63
CA SER A 90 -7.33 6.25 -6.73
C SER A 90 -7.96 6.44 -8.13
N GLY A 91 -9.03 7.22 -8.24
CA GLY A 91 -9.78 7.46 -9.47
C GLY A 91 -10.98 6.52 -9.64
N THR A 92 -12.06 7.03 -10.23
CA THR A 92 -13.26 6.27 -10.60
C THR A 92 -13.22 5.93 -12.09
N GLY A 93 -13.45 4.66 -12.45
CA GLY A 93 -13.60 4.21 -13.83
C GLY A 93 -12.68 3.07 -14.25
N ASP A 94 -12.69 2.77 -15.54
CA ASP A 94 -11.75 1.85 -16.20
C ASP A 94 -10.72 2.70 -16.97
N PRO A 95 -9.53 2.95 -16.39
CA PRO A 95 -8.51 3.76 -17.06
C PRO A 95 -8.09 3.16 -18.40
N ALA A 96 -8.13 1.83 -18.54
CA ALA A 96 -7.79 1.18 -19.80
C ALA A 96 -8.84 1.50 -20.88
N ALA A 97 -10.13 1.53 -20.52
CA ALA A 97 -11.18 1.96 -21.44
C ALA A 97 -10.98 3.42 -21.88
N ILE A 98 -10.72 4.34 -20.94
CA ILE A 98 -10.46 5.76 -21.23
C ILE A 98 -9.26 5.93 -22.16
N VAL A 99 -8.14 5.26 -21.87
CA VAL A 99 -6.96 5.29 -22.74
C VAL A 99 -7.29 4.74 -24.12
N GLY A 100 -8.05 3.63 -24.18
CA GLY A 100 -8.52 3.05 -25.44
C GLY A 100 -9.37 4.01 -26.27
N GLU A 101 -10.27 4.77 -25.64
CA GLU A 101 -11.08 5.79 -26.32
C GLU A 101 -10.24 6.94 -26.85
N ILE A 102 -9.30 7.45 -26.06
CA ILE A 102 -8.39 8.53 -26.49
C ILE A 102 -7.58 8.07 -27.70
N LEU A 103 -7.05 6.86 -27.68
CA LEU A 103 -6.29 6.31 -28.80
C LEU A 103 -7.18 6.14 -30.04
N ARG A 104 -8.39 5.59 -29.89
CA ARG A 104 -9.37 5.45 -30.98
C ARG A 104 -9.89 6.78 -31.53
N SER A 105 -9.84 7.87 -30.76
CA SER A 105 -10.23 9.20 -31.24
C SER A 105 -9.12 9.92 -32.02
N LYS A 106 -7.88 9.44 -31.92
CA LYS A 106 -6.69 10.05 -32.55
C LYS A 106 -6.20 9.31 -33.79
N PHE A 107 -6.65 8.09 -34.00
CA PHE A 107 -6.35 7.23 -35.15
C PHE A 107 -7.65 6.71 -35.75
#